data_AF-A0A3M2GV51-F1
#
_entry.id   AF-A0A3M2GV51-F1
#
_cell.length_a   1.000
_cell.length_b   1.000
_cell.length_c   1.000
_cell.angle_alpha   90.00
_cell.angle_beta   90.00
_cell.angle_gamma   90.00
#
_symmetry.space_group_name_H-M   'P 1'
#
loop_
_entity.id
_entity.type
_entity.pdbx_description
1 polymer ?
#
loop_
_entity_poly.entity_id
_entity_poly.type
_entity_poly.pdbx_seq_one_letter_code
_entity_poly.pdbx_strand_id
1 'polypeptide(L)'
;MSPLLDRRRREPCGRRQLRRWSPPSRLVPQPRRPAGQPHGDGAGGSPPGRRPRRDPRGRRTRSGLGGPHRRPALLPRLPGPHRAHHPPRAPRRDPRVRPRPRRRIPHVRLDPATAVRLVRREGDQLLAAARRAPDAPVAACPDWTVTDLVGHVGEVYRFVARTAGRRASAPVPPGEGDLRPGDDGTDELWRWFTEALEAVAATLAGLDPAEPVWTWVPDRVGAFYHRRMVHETTIHRVDAESATGTAGIVDVDVAADGIDEIIEVGMRYRMRGPVTDHPAASLLLEQTDGPGRWRLSTVDGIMQVARGRDAGDRADAVVRGPADELYLGLWGRPTRALSVIGDERAWRAWQAVAP
;
A
#
# COMPACT_ATOMS: atom_id res chain seq x y z
N MET A 1 -3.22 13.61 43.62
CA MET A 1 -2.36 13.87 42.45
C MET A 1 -2.49 12.70 41.48
N SER A 2 -3.23 12.87 40.39
CA SER A 2 -3.36 11.87 39.32
C SER A 2 -2.34 12.13 38.22
N PRO A 3 -1.70 11.11 37.64
CA PRO A 3 -1.13 11.23 36.32
C PRO A 3 -2.05 10.55 35.29
N LEU A 4 -2.57 11.38 34.38
CA LEU A 4 -3.20 10.99 33.13
C LEU A 4 -2.19 10.23 32.26
N LEU A 5 -2.42 8.94 32.03
CA LEU A 5 -1.71 8.18 31.00
C LEU A 5 -2.38 8.40 29.64
N ASP A 6 -1.58 9.03 28.77
CA ASP A 6 -1.76 9.26 27.34
C ASP A 6 -2.25 8.00 26.60
N ARG A 7 -3.57 7.90 26.40
CA ARG A 7 -4.18 6.92 25.49
C ARG A 7 -3.94 7.37 24.04
N ARG A 8 -2.73 7.16 23.52
CA ARG A 8 -2.54 7.13 22.06
C ARG A 8 -3.31 5.96 21.50
N ARG A 9 -4.43 6.26 20.84
CA ARG A 9 -5.21 5.28 20.06
C ARG A 9 -4.26 4.64 19.05
N ARG A 10 -3.95 3.35 19.24
CA ARG A 10 -3.30 2.54 18.21
C ARG A 10 -4.26 2.47 17.02
N GLU A 11 -3.79 2.85 15.84
CA GLU A 11 -4.53 2.60 14.60
C GLU A 11 -4.61 1.08 14.35
N PRO A 12 -5.76 0.53 13.93
CA PRO A 12 -5.87 -0.88 13.56
C PRO A 12 -4.92 -1.23 12.41
N CYS A 13 -4.27 -2.39 12.53
CA CYS A 13 -3.27 -2.89 11.57
C CYS A 13 -3.77 -2.92 10.11
N GLY A 14 -5.07 -3.22 9.89
CA GLY A 14 -5.68 -3.33 8.55
C GLY A 14 -5.73 -2.03 7.74
N ARG A 15 -5.84 -0.84 8.37
CA ARG A 15 -5.82 0.45 7.64
C ARG A 15 -4.45 0.80 7.03
N ARG A 16 -3.38 0.10 7.43
CA ARG A 16 -2.04 0.28 6.85
C ARG A 16 -1.85 -0.47 5.53
N GLN A 17 -2.46 -1.64 5.34
CA GLN A 17 -2.30 -2.47 4.13
C GLN A 17 -2.98 -1.85 2.90
N LEU A 18 -4.22 -1.36 3.06
CA LEU A 18 -4.96 -0.59 2.04
C LEU A 18 -4.16 0.62 1.50
N ARG A 19 -3.46 1.35 2.36
CA ARG A 19 -2.67 2.53 1.94
C ARG A 19 -1.38 2.18 1.23
N ARG A 20 -0.95 0.91 1.29
CA ARG A 20 0.33 0.42 0.77
C ARG A 20 0.19 -0.24 -0.61
N TRP A 21 -0.99 -0.75 -0.96
CA TRP A 21 -1.22 -1.50 -2.21
C TRP A 21 -2.42 -1.09 -3.04
N SER A 22 -3.43 -0.44 -2.45
CA SER A 22 -4.55 0.03 -3.26
C SER A 22 -4.14 1.27 -4.05
N PRO A 23 -4.54 1.39 -5.33
CA PRO A 23 -4.39 2.64 -6.07
C PRO A 23 -4.98 3.79 -5.25
N PRO A 24 -4.38 4.99 -5.28
CA PRO A 24 -4.84 6.09 -4.44
C PRO A 24 -6.30 6.43 -4.78
N SER A 25 -7.18 6.39 -3.78
CA SER A 25 -8.60 6.78 -3.86
C SER A 25 -8.84 8.21 -4.39
N ARG A 26 -7.77 9.02 -4.53
CA ARG A 26 -7.79 10.39 -5.06
C ARG A 26 -7.74 10.48 -6.59
N LEU A 27 -7.69 9.36 -7.30
CA LEU A 27 -7.80 9.33 -8.78
C LEU A 27 -9.24 9.13 -9.26
N VAL A 28 -10.20 9.01 -8.35
CA VAL A 28 -11.63 8.99 -8.65
C VAL A 28 -12.14 10.45 -8.69
N PRO A 29 -12.58 10.97 -9.85
CA PRO A 29 -13.33 12.21 -9.86
C PRO A 29 -14.62 11.98 -9.06
N GLN A 30 -14.83 12.79 -8.02
CA GLN A 30 -16.12 12.82 -7.34
C GLN A 30 -17.21 13.14 -8.37
N PRO A 31 -18.35 12.43 -8.41
CA PRO A 31 -19.45 12.82 -9.27
C PRO A 31 -19.84 14.24 -8.90
N ARG A 32 -19.74 15.16 -9.87
CA ARG A 32 -20.30 16.50 -9.74
C ARG A 32 -21.80 16.31 -9.52
N ARG A 33 -22.32 16.82 -8.40
CA ARG A 33 -23.76 16.97 -8.23
C ARG A 33 -24.31 17.68 -9.47
N PRO A 34 -25.37 17.17 -10.13
CA PRO A 34 -25.99 17.90 -11.21
C PRO A 34 -26.44 19.26 -10.68
N ALA A 35 -26.03 20.33 -11.39
CA ALA A 35 -26.54 21.65 -11.15
C ALA A 35 -28.06 21.62 -11.37
N GLY A 36 -28.82 21.96 -10.33
CA GLY A 36 -30.27 22.06 -10.42
C GLY A 36 -30.65 23.03 -11.54
N GLN A 37 -31.50 22.57 -12.46
CA GLN A 37 -32.16 23.44 -13.41
C GLN A 37 -33.18 24.34 -12.66
N PRO A 38 -33.33 25.60 -13.08
CA PRO A 38 -34.24 26.54 -12.42
C PRO A 38 -35.69 26.24 -12.80
N HIS A 39 -36.55 26.05 -11.80
CA HIS A 39 -38.00 26.10 -11.99
C HIS A 39 -38.46 27.55 -12.08
N GLY A 40 -39.24 27.84 -13.12
CA GLY A 40 -39.81 29.15 -13.43
C GLY A 40 -40.90 29.60 -12.45
N ASP A 41 -41.08 30.92 -12.47
CA ASP A 41 -42.01 31.71 -11.66
C ASP A 41 -43.48 31.32 -11.86
N GLY A 42 -44.22 31.28 -10.75
CA GLY A 42 -45.68 31.19 -10.70
C GLY A 42 -46.19 31.83 -9.41
N ALA A 43 -46.93 32.92 -9.59
CA ALA A 43 -47.36 33.87 -8.56
C ALA A 43 -48.42 33.34 -7.57
N GLY A 44 -48.52 33.98 -6.40
CA GLY A 44 -49.81 34.16 -5.71
C GLY A 44 -49.80 34.00 -4.17
N GLY A 45 -50.08 35.11 -3.47
CA GLY A 45 -50.91 35.07 -2.25
C GLY A 45 -50.22 35.10 -0.88
N SER A 46 -50.09 36.31 -0.30
CA SER A 46 -50.16 36.51 1.17
C SER A 46 -51.65 36.57 1.59
N PRO A 47 -52.08 36.27 2.85
CA PRO A 47 -51.84 37.12 4.04
C PRO A 47 -51.88 36.35 5.41
N PRO A 48 -52.11 36.97 6.60
CA PRO A 48 -51.32 38.01 7.27
C PRO A 48 -50.98 37.70 8.76
N GLY A 49 -49.96 38.39 9.29
CA GLY A 49 -50.05 39.16 10.55
C GLY A 49 -49.96 38.46 11.92
N ARG A 50 -48.92 38.81 12.69
CA ARG A 50 -49.00 39.25 14.11
C ARG A 50 -47.68 39.87 14.57
N ARG A 51 -47.73 41.15 15.01
CA ARG A 51 -46.66 41.83 15.78
C ARG A 51 -46.98 41.73 17.31
N PRO A 52 -46.26 42.43 18.21
CA PRO A 52 -45.16 41.90 19.01
C PRO A 52 -45.47 41.96 20.53
N ARG A 53 -44.60 41.42 21.39
CA ARG A 53 -44.64 41.76 22.83
C ARG A 53 -43.29 42.24 23.36
N ARG A 54 -43.42 43.31 24.13
CA ARG A 54 -42.45 44.23 24.74
C ARG A 54 -41.48 43.60 25.73
N ASP A 55 -40.30 44.20 25.75
CA ASP A 55 -39.30 44.34 26.83
C ASP A 55 -39.92 45.00 28.10
N PRO A 56 -39.38 44.83 29.32
CA PRO A 56 -38.40 45.84 29.79
C PRO A 56 -37.36 45.35 30.82
N ARG A 57 -36.11 45.83 30.70
CA ARG A 57 -35.22 46.34 31.78
C ARG A 57 -33.91 46.74 31.07
N GLY A 58 -33.48 47.99 30.93
CA GLY A 58 -33.64 49.15 31.80
C GLY A 58 -32.33 49.46 32.52
N ARG A 59 -31.35 50.11 31.86
CA ARG A 59 -30.56 51.22 32.44
C ARG A 59 -29.63 51.87 31.42
N ARG A 60 -29.79 53.18 31.28
CA ARG A 60 -28.86 54.13 30.66
C ARG A 60 -27.99 54.75 31.75
N THR A 61 -26.77 55.14 31.41
CA THR A 61 -26.21 56.46 31.76
C THR A 61 -25.30 56.97 30.63
N ARG A 62 -25.40 58.27 30.38
CA ARG A 62 -24.74 59.09 29.33
C ARG A 62 -23.47 59.76 29.88
N SER A 63 -22.79 60.43 28.93
CA SER A 63 -21.91 61.63 29.01
C SER A 63 -20.40 61.34 29.04
N GLY A 64 -19.52 61.98 28.26
CA GLY A 64 -19.64 63.03 27.25
C GLY A 64 -18.23 63.54 26.85
N LEU A 65 -18.10 63.94 25.57
CA LEU A 65 -17.21 64.95 24.94
C LEU A 65 -15.68 64.99 25.20
N GLY A 66 -14.91 65.04 24.09
CA GLY A 66 -13.57 65.66 24.00
C GLY A 66 -12.66 65.10 22.89
N GLY A 67 -12.52 65.81 21.75
CA GLY A 67 -11.37 65.65 20.82
C GLY A 67 -10.11 66.37 21.36
N PRO A 68 -8.92 66.35 20.70
CA PRO A 68 -8.73 66.45 19.25
C PRO A 68 -7.58 65.61 18.62
N HIS A 69 -7.45 65.73 17.29
CA HIS A 69 -6.42 65.25 16.34
C HIS A 69 -5.02 64.89 16.84
N ARG A 70 -4.44 63.78 16.32
CA ARG A 70 -3.12 63.76 15.60
C ARG A 70 -2.75 62.38 15.01
N ARG A 71 -2.49 62.41 13.69
CA ARG A 71 -1.55 61.64 12.85
C ARG A 71 -1.76 60.13 12.57
N PRO A 72 -1.62 59.69 11.30
CA PRO A 72 -1.69 58.28 10.90
C PRO A 72 -0.39 57.53 11.26
N ALA A 73 -0.54 56.33 11.82
CA ALA A 73 0.57 55.41 12.05
C ALA A 73 1.04 54.82 10.71
N LEU A 74 2.36 54.76 10.58
CA LEU A 74 3.13 54.35 9.42
C LEU A 74 2.83 52.90 9.01
N LEU A 75 2.66 52.70 7.70
CA LEU A 75 2.77 51.40 7.04
C LEU A 75 4.16 50.79 7.34
N PRO A 76 4.26 49.49 7.69
CA PRO A 76 5.55 48.83 7.80
C PRO A 76 6.20 48.73 6.40
N ARG A 77 7.44 49.21 6.32
CA ARG A 77 8.31 49.16 5.13
C ARG A 77 8.54 47.71 4.69
N LEU A 78 8.36 47.46 3.40
CA LEU A 78 8.84 46.24 2.73
C LEU A 78 10.37 46.14 2.86
N PRO A 79 10.94 44.96 3.21
CA PRO A 79 12.38 44.78 3.18
C PRO A 79 12.89 44.74 1.74
N GLY A 80 13.96 45.50 1.49
CA GLY A 80 14.68 45.55 0.20
C GLY A 80 15.42 44.24 -0.13
N PRO A 81 16.04 44.15 -1.32
CA PRO A 81 16.58 42.89 -1.83
C PRO A 81 17.81 42.47 -1.03
N HIS A 82 17.70 41.35 -0.32
CA HIS A 82 18.83 40.68 0.31
C HIS A 82 19.74 40.08 -0.78
N ARG A 83 21.05 40.37 -0.66
CA ARG A 83 22.13 39.73 -1.43
C ARG A 83 22.00 38.21 -1.34
N ALA A 84 22.04 37.55 -2.50
CA ALA A 84 22.02 36.10 -2.60
C ALA A 84 23.21 35.48 -1.84
N HIS A 85 22.93 34.77 -0.76
CA HIS A 85 23.89 33.86 -0.16
C HIS A 85 23.94 32.58 -1.01
N HIS A 86 25.08 32.34 -1.65
CA HIS A 86 25.34 31.06 -2.33
C HIS A 86 25.42 29.92 -1.30
N PRO A 87 24.76 28.77 -1.53
CA PRO A 87 24.92 27.60 -0.68
C PRO A 87 26.35 27.03 -0.79
N PRO A 88 26.88 26.39 0.26
CA PRO A 88 28.18 25.74 0.20
C PRO A 88 28.17 24.65 -0.89
N ARG A 89 29.22 24.63 -1.71
CA ARG A 89 29.42 23.62 -2.75
C ARG A 89 29.45 22.23 -2.12
N ALA A 90 28.63 21.31 -2.63
CA ALA A 90 28.69 19.89 -2.30
C ALA A 90 30.12 19.36 -2.53
N PRO A 91 30.60 18.42 -1.70
CA PRO A 91 31.93 17.82 -1.88
C PRO A 91 32.03 17.19 -3.26
N ARG A 92 33.11 17.51 -3.98
CA ARG A 92 33.41 16.94 -5.29
C ARG A 92 33.61 15.43 -5.12
N ARG A 93 32.76 14.63 -5.77
CA ARG A 93 32.96 13.18 -5.87
C ARG A 93 34.31 12.91 -6.53
N ASP A 94 35.12 12.06 -5.90
CA ASP A 94 36.38 11.58 -6.46
C ASP A 94 36.10 10.87 -7.80
N PRO A 95 36.61 11.38 -8.94
CA PRO A 95 36.38 10.77 -10.25
C PRO A 95 37.00 9.37 -10.41
N ARG A 96 37.77 8.88 -9.42
CA ARG A 96 38.39 7.55 -9.44
C ARG A 96 37.52 6.44 -8.85
N VAL A 97 36.41 6.77 -8.19
CA VAL A 97 35.44 5.77 -7.72
C VAL A 97 34.45 5.47 -8.85
N ARG A 98 34.79 4.49 -9.69
CA ARG A 98 33.81 3.94 -10.64
C ARG A 98 32.63 3.38 -9.83
N PRO A 99 31.36 3.76 -10.11
CA PRO A 99 30.23 3.07 -9.51
C PRO A 99 30.35 1.59 -9.85
N ARG A 100 30.41 0.73 -8.83
CA ARG A 100 30.42 -0.72 -9.04
C ARG A 100 29.18 -1.06 -9.87
N PRO A 101 29.32 -1.83 -10.96
CA PRO A 101 28.14 -2.28 -11.70
C PRO A 101 27.22 -2.99 -10.70
N ARG A 102 25.95 -2.60 -10.67
CA ARG A 102 24.92 -3.32 -9.92
C ARG A 102 24.95 -4.75 -10.45
N ARG A 103 25.53 -5.68 -9.69
CA ARG A 103 25.47 -7.10 -10.01
C ARG A 103 24.00 -7.46 -10.09
N ARG A 104 23.52 -7.77 -11.30
CA ARG A 104 22.25 -8.46 -11.48
C ARG A 104 22.43 -9.82 -10.82
N ILE A 105 21.79 -10.01 -9.68
CA ILE A 105 21.75 -11.31 -9.02
C ILE A 105 20.94 -12.23 -9.96
N PRO A 106 21.47 -13.40 -10.35
CA PRO A 106 20.68 -14.41 -11.03
C PRO A 106 19.77 -15.05 -9.98
N HIS A 107 18.63 -14.41 -9.72
CA HIS A 107 17.50 -15.09 -9.10
C HIS A 107 16.94 -16.08 -10.11
N VAL A 108 16.41 -17.21 -9.65
CA VAL A 108 15.49 -18.02 -10.45
C VAL A 108 14.32 -17.10 -10.76
N ARG A 109 14.37 -16.42 -11.90
CA ARG A 109 13.25 -15.62 -12.37
C ARG A 109 12.22 -16.64 -12.80
N LEU A 110 11.09 -16.70 -12.09
CA LEU A 110 9.88 -17.35 -12.57
C LEU A 110 9.73 -16.98 -14.04
N ASP A 111 9.82 -17.98 -14.92
CA ASP A 111 9.67 -17.71 -16.34
C ASP A 111 8.24 -17.19 -16.59
N PRO A 112 8.04 -16.34 -17.62
CA PRO A 112 6.76 -15.68 -17.83
C PRO A 112 5.58 -16.64 -17.98
N ALA A 113 5.80 -17.77 -18.66
CA ALA A 113 4.75 -18.76 -18.86
C ALA A 113 4.37 -19.44 -17.54
N THR A 114 5.35 -19.75 -16.69
CA THR A 114 5.10 -20.26 -15.34
C THR A 114 4.38 -19.23 -14.47
N ALA A 115 4.76 -17.96 -14.53
CA ALA A 115 4.07 -16.90 -13.80
C ALA A 115 2.59 -16.80 -14.19
N VAL A 116 2.26 -16.84 -15.48
CA VAL A 116 0.88 -16.83 -15.97
C VAL A 116 0.09 -18.06 -15.46
N ARG A 117 0.68 -19.25 -15.54
CA ARG A 117 0.03 -20.49 -15.03
C ARG A 117 -0.23 -20.41 -13.53
N LEU A 118 0.73 -19.90 -12.75
CA LEU A 118 0.57 -19.72 -11.31
C LEU A 118 -0.52 -18.69 -11.01
N VAL A 119 -0.52 -17.51 -11.63
CA VAL A 119 -1.57 -16.50 -11.41
C VAL A 119 -2.96 -17.07 -11.65
N ARG A 120 -3.16 -17.83 -12.74
CA ARG A 120 -4.43 -18.53 -13.01
C ARG A 120 -4.80 -19.51 -11.92
N ARG A 121 -3.90 -20.46 -11.62
CA ARG A 121 -4.12 -21.49 -10.59
C ARG A 121 -4.46 -20.89 -9.23
N GLU A 122 -3.64 -19.95 -8.76
CA GLU A 122 -3.81 -19.34 -7.45
C GLU A 122 -5.10 -18.49 -7.41
N GLY A 123 -5.45 -17.83 -8.52
CA GLY A 123 -6.68 -17.04 -8.65
C GLY A 123 -7.94 -17.92 -8.63
N ASP A 124 -7.92 -19.06 -9.32
CA ASP A 124 -9.01 -20.03 -9.30
C ASP A 124 -9.20 -20.63 -7.90
N GLN A 125 -8.10 -20.95 -7.21
CA GLN A 125 -8.13 -21.44 -5.82
C GLN A 125 -8.66 -20.39 -4.84
N LEU A 126 -8.27 -19.13 -5.02
CA LEU A 126 -8.80 -18.01 -4.25
C LEU A 126 -10.33 -17.91 -4.43
N LEU A 127 -10.82 -17.91 -5.67
CA LEU A 127 -12.26 -17.84 -5.94
C LEU A 127 -13.02 -19.06 -5.40
N ALA A 128 -12.43 -20.26 -5.51
CA ALA A 128 -13.01 -21.47 -4.95
C ALA A 128 -13.11 -21.44 -3.42
N ALA A 129 -12.09 -20.89 -2.73
CA ALA A 129 -12.16 -20.64 -1.30
C ALA A 129 -13.23 -19.58 -0.97
N ALA A 130 -13.29 -18.52 -1.77
CA ALA A 130 -14.22 -17.43 -1.54
C ALA A 130 -15.68 -17.85 -1.59
N ARG A 131 -16.04 -18.69 -2.56
CA ARG A 131 -17.40 -19.24 -2.70
C ARG A 131 -17.87 -20.06 -1.50
N ARG A 132 -16.95 -20.64 -0.72
CA ARG A 132 -17.32 -21.44 0.46
C ARG A 132 -17.69 -20.59 1.67
N ALA A 133 -17.13 -19.39 1.79
CA ALA A 133 -17.32 -18.53 2.96
C ALA A 133 -17.21 -17.04 2.61
N PRO A 134 -18.13 -16.51 1.77
CA PRO A 134 -18.06 -15.13 1.26
C PRO A 134 -18.02 -14.07 2.37
N ASP A 135 -18.76 -14.28 3.45
CA ASP A 135 -18.89 -13.32 4.54
C ASP A 135 -17.90 -13.56 5.69
N ALA A 136 -17.02 -14.58 5.57
CA ALA A 136 -16.07 -14.86 6.63
C ALA A 136 -15.04 -13.72 6.77
N PRO A 137 -14.65 -13.37 8.01
CA PRO A 137 -13.65 -12.34 8.24
C PRO A 137 -12.27 -12.82 7.81
N VAL A 138 -11.48 -11.91 7.23
CA VAL A 138 -10.10 -12.19 6.83
C VAL A 138 -9.15 -11.80 7.97
N ALA A 139 -8.49 -12.79 8.60
CA ALA A 139 -7.66 -12.54 9.78
C ALA A 139 -6.51 -11.54 9.53
N ALA A 140 -5.90 -11.58 8.34
CA ALA A 140 -4.85 -10.64 7.94
C ALA A 140 -5.37 -9.21 7.70
N CYS A 141 -6.65 -9.07 7.38
CA CYS A 141 -7.35 -7.82 7.10
C CYS A 141 -8.62 -7.72 7.96
N PRO A 142 -8.54 -7.39 9.27
CA PRO A 142 -9.65 -7.57 10.21
C PRO A 142 -10.94 -6.78 9.90
N ASP A 143 -10.85 -5.77 9.03
CA ASP A 143 -11.99 -4.97 8.58
C ASP A 143 -12.63 -5.53 7.29
N TRP A 144 -12.15 -6.66 6.77
CA TRP A 144 -12.57 -7.24 5.48
C TRP A 144 -13.27 -8.57 5.67
N THR A 145 -14.31 -8.77 4.86
CA THR A 145 -14.85 -10.07 4.49
C THR A 145 -14.04 -10.69 3.35
N VAL A 146 -14.27 -11.97 3.09
CA VAL A 146 -13.72 -12.66 1.92
C VAL A 146 -14.24 -12.05 0.61
N THR A 147 -15.47 -11.54 0.55
CA THR A 147 -15.90 -10.79 -0.63
C THR A 147 -15.06 -9.52 -0.83
N ASP A 148 -14.74 -8.77 0.23
CA ASP A 148 -13.89 -7.56 0.13
C ASP A 148 -12.51 -7.91 -0.42
N LEU A 149 -11.94 -9.02 0.04
CA LEU A 149 -10.67 -9.55 -0.46
C LEU A 149 -10.73 -9.85 -1.97
N VAL A 150 -11.78 -10.52 -2.44
CA VAL A 150 -11.98 -10.79 -3.88
C VAL A 150 -12.16 -9.50 -4.68
N GLY A 151 -12.89 -8.52 -4.12
CA GLY A 151 -13.00 -7.18 -4.68
C GLY A 151 -11.64 -6.52 -4.88
N HIS A 152 -10.84 -6.45 -3.82
CA HIS A 152 -9.48 -5.87 -3.87
C HIS A 152 -8.60 -6.54 -4.93
N VAL A 153 -8.53 -7.89 -4.93
CA VAL A 153 -7.67 -8.60 -5.88
C VAL A 153 -8.14 -8.38 -7.32
N GLY A 154 -9.44 -8.36 -7.58
CA GLY A 154 -9.97 -8.05 -8.91
C GLY A 154 -9.66 -6.61 -9.37
N GLU A 155 -9.65 -5.63 -8.46
CA GLU A 155 -9.24 -4.24 -8.78
C GLU A 155 -7.75 -4.18 -9.12
N VAL A 156 -6.92 -4.92 -8.39
CA VAL A 156 -5.48 -5.05 -8.68
C VAL A 156 -5.26 -5.67 -10.07
N TYR A 157 -5.95 -6.75 -10.39
CA TYR A 157 -5.86 -7.39 -11.72
C TYR A 157 -6.21 -6.43 -12.84
N ARG A 158 -7.29 -5.67 -12.70
CA ARG A 158 -7.69 -4.68 -13.72
C ARG A 158 -6.72 -3.50 -13.82
N PHE A 159 -6.21 -3.02 -12.69
CA PHE A 159 -5.17 -2.00 -12.68
C PHE A 159 -3.92 -2.46 -13.46
N VAL A 160 -3.47 -3.69 -13.22
CA VAL A 160 -2.31 -4.28 -13.92
C VAL A 160 -2.63 -4.50 -15.39
N ALA A 161 -3.76 -5.13 -15.72
CA ALA A 161 -4.17 -5.38 -17.10
C ALA A 161 -4.20 -4.08 -17.93
N ARG A 162 -4.68 -2.97 -17.35
CA ARG A 162 -4.69 -1.67 -18.02
C ARG A 162 -3.32 -1.04 -18.14
N THR A 163 -2.57 -0.98 -17.05
CA THR A 163 -1.27 -0.31 -17.03
C THR A 163 -0.26 -1.05 -17.89
N ALA A 164 -0.17 -2.37 -17.73
CA ALA A 164 0.73 -3.22 -18.49
C ALA A 164 0.24 -3.47 -19.91
N GLY A 165 -1.05 -3.68 -20.15
CA GLY A 165 -1.59 -3.87 -21.49
C GLY A 165 -1.40 -2.65 -22.40
N ARG A 166 -1.39 -1.44 -21.82
CA ARG A 166 -1.11 -0.18 -22.54
C ARG A 166 0.37 0.18 -22.61
N ARG A 167 1.26 -0.60 -21.97
CA ARG A 167 2.69 -0.29 -21.83
C ARG A 167 2.90 1.14 -21.30
N ALA A 168 2.04 1.54 -20.38
CA ALA A 168 1.95 2.93 -19.98
C ALA A 168 3.23 3.36 -19.23
N SER A 169 3.66 4.60 -19.42
CA SER A 169 4.78 5.19 -18.68
C SER A 169 4.38 5.81 -17.33
N ALA A 170 3.09 5.76 -17.00
CA ALA A 170 2.46 6.25 -15.77
C ALA A 170 1.35 5.26 -15.33
N PRO A 171 0.92 5.25 -14.05
CA PRO A 171 -0.19 4.38 -13.65
C PRO A 171 -1.46 4.81 -14.35
N VAL A 172 -2.22 3.86 -14.88
CA VAL A 172 -3.47 4.14 -15.60
C VAL A 172 -4.62 4.14 -14.60
N PRO A 173 -5.42 5.22 -14.51
CA PRO A 173 -6.58 5.25 -13.61
C PRO A 173 -7.64 4.20 -14.02
N PRO A 174 -8.48 3.77 -13.06
CA PRO A 174 -9.59 2.88 -13.34
C PRO A 174 -10.56 3.57 -14.31
N GLY A 175 -11.05 2.81 -15.27
CA GLY A 175 -12.16 3.15 -16.15
C GLY A 175 -13.45 2.48 -15.72
N GLU A 176 -14.45 2.54 -16.60
CA GLU A 176 -15.74 1.89 -16.40
C GLU A 176 -15.59 0.37 -16.27
N GLY A 177 -16.28 -0.22 -15.29
CA GLY A 177 -16.19 -1.65 -14.97
C GLY A 177 -14.93 -2.09 -14.23
N ASP A 178 -13.99 -1.18 -13.96
CA ASP A 178 -12.73 -1.54 -13.29
C ASP A 178 -12.80 -1.63 -11.77
N LEU A 179 -13.80 -1.00 -11.18
CA LEU A 179 -14.04 -1.02 -9.75
C LEU A 179 -14.94 -2.19 -9.39
N ARG A 180 -14.83 -2.64 -8.14
CA ARG A 180 -15.72 -3.67 -7.58
C ARG A 180 -17.19 -3.30 -7.87
N PRO A 181 -18.01 -4.25 -8.35
CA PRO A 181 -19.45 -4.07 -8.48
C PRO A 181 -20.12 -3.72 -7.15
N GLY A 182 -21.34 -3.19 -7.22
CA GLY A 182 -22.16 -2.94 -6.03
C GLY A 182 -22.58 -4.22 -5.32
N ASP A 183 -23.39 -4.08 -4.27
CA ASP A 183 -23.86 -5.21 -3.46
C ASP A 183 -25.03 -5.98 -4.10
N ASP A 184 -25.09 -6.01 -5.44
CA ASP A 184 -26.16 -6.65 -6.23
C ASP A 184 -26.09 -8.19 -6.22
N GLY A 185 -25.28 -8.76 -5.33
CA GLY A 185 -25.12 -10.20 -5.08
C GLY A 185 -23.70 -10.71 -5.37
N THR A 186 -23.34 -11.83 -4.73
CA THR A 186 -21.99 -12.41 -4.85
C THR A 186 -21.68 -12.95 -6.25
N ASP A 187 -22.69 -13.35 -7.03
CA ASP A 187 -22.49 -13.93 -8.36
C ASP A 187 -21.94 -12.93 -9.37
N GLU A 188 -22.35 -11.67 -9.27
CA GLU A 188 -21.78 -10.61 -10.10
C GLU A 188 -20.30 -10.39 -9.75
N LEU A 189 -19.96 -10.36 -8.45
CA LEU A 189 -18.58 -10.24 -8.00
C LEU A 189 -17.72 -11.41 -8.49
N TRP A 190 -18.23 -12.65 -8.46
CA TRP A 190 -17.51 -13.82 -8.96
C TRP A 190 -17.22 -13.72 -10.44
N ARG A 191 -18.24 -13.38 -11.25
CA ARG A 191 -18.06 -13.18 -12.69
C ARG A 191 -17.07 -12.05 -12.97
N TRP A 192 -17.22 -10.92 -12.29
CA TRP A 192 -16.33 -9.78 -12.41
C TRP A 192 -14.89 -10.14 -12.02
N PHE A 193 -14.66 -10.97 -10.99
CA PHE A 193 -13.33 -11.44 -10.64
C PHE A 193 -12.74 -12.38 -11.70
N THR A 194 -13.53 -13.34 -12.20
CA THR A 194 -13.11 -14.27 -13.27
C THR A 194 -12.68 -13.51 -14.53
N GLU A 195 -13.45 -12.50 -14.95
CA GLU A 195 -13.08 -11.62 -16.07
C GLU A 195 -11.77 -10.87 -15.80
N ALA A 196 -11.54 -10.43 -14.57
CA ALA A 196 -10.30 -9.76 -14.14
C ALA A 196 -9.08 -10.69 -14.26
N LEU A 197 -9.24 -11.93 -13.77
CA LEU A 197 -8.20 -12.95 -13.77
C LEU A 197 -7.77 -13.28 -15.21
N GLU A 198 -8.73 -13.46 -16.10
CA GLU A 198 -8.44 -13.70 -17.52
C GLU A 198 -7.78 -12.50 -18.19
N ALA A 199 -8.23 -11.27 -17.89
CA ALA A 199 -7.63 -10.07 -18.44
C ALA A 199 -6.17 -9.89 -18.00
N VAL A 200 -5.86 -10.10 -16.71
CA VAL A 200 -4.47 -10.00 -16.22
C VAL A 200 -3.61 -11.14 -16.75
N ALA A 201 -4.12 -12.37 -16.82
CA ALA A 201 -3.38 -13.51 -17.36
C ALA A 201 -3.05 -13.33 -18.84
N ALA A 202 -4.01 -12.88 -19.65
CA ALA A 202 -3.81 -12.57 -21.07
C ALA A 202 -2.81 -11.41 -21.26
N THR A 203 -2.90 -10.39 -20.41
CA THR A 203 -1.96 -9.26 -20.44
C THR A 203 -0.53 -9.72 -20.16
N LEU A 204 -0.33 -10.53 -19.11
CA LEU A 204 0.98 -11.06 -18.77
C LEU A 204 1.52 -11.99 -19.86
N ALA A 205 0.69 -12.86 -20.43
CA ALA A 205 1.10 -13.74 -21.52
C ALA A 205 1.61 -12.99 -22.76
N GLY A 206 1.09 -11.78 -23.01
CA GLY A 206 1.52 -10.91 -24.11
C GLY A 206 2.55 -9.84 -23.75
N LEU A 207 3.06 -9.83 -22.51
CA LEU A 207 4.00 -8.82 -22.01
C LEU A 207 5.43 -9.37 -22.04
N ASP A 208 6.33 -8.75 -22.80
CA ASP A 208 7.75 -9.12 -22.74
C ASP A 208 8.34 -8.69 -21.37
N PRO A 209 9.05 -9.57 -20.64
CA PRO A 209 9.66 -9.24 -19.36
C PRO A 209 10.63 -8.05 -19.39
N ALA A 210 11.24 -7.77 -20.53
CA ALA A 210 12.12 -6.63 -20.75
C ALA A 210 11.39 -5.37 -21.25
N GLU A 211 10.09 -5.47 -21.59
CA GLU A 211 9.30 -4.37 -22.12
C GLU A 211 9.21 -3.23 -21.10
N PRO A 212 9.54 -1.98 -21.48
CA PRO A 212 9.37 -0.82 -20.62
C PRO A 212 7.91 -0.62 -20.24
N VAL A 213 7.63 -0.56 -18.95
CA VAL A 213 6.28 -0.32 -18.41
C VAL A 213 6.39 0.36 -17.06
N TRP A 214 5.44 1.23 -16.76
CA TRP A 214 5.37 1.85 -15.44
C TRP A 214 5.24 0.79 -14.37
N THR A 215 6.07 0.93 -13.33
CA THR A 215 5.97 0.24 -12.05
C THR A 215 6.32 1.28 -10.97
N TRP A 216 6.13 0.92 -9.70
CA TRP A 216 6.59 1.76 -8.58
C TRP A 216 8.01 1.42 -8.12
N VAL A 217 8.74 0.56 -8.85
CA VAL A 217 10.15 0.27 -8.63
C VAL A 217 11.01 0.92 -9.72
N PRO A 218 12.29 1.21 -9.47
CA PRO A 218 13.13 1.94 -10.42
C PRO A 218 13.31 1.28 -11.79
N ASP A 219 13.28 -0.06 -11.84
CA ASP A 219 13.62 -0.82 -13.06
C ASP A 219 12.57 -0.68 -14.18
N ARG A 220 11.29 -0.44 -13.86
CA ARG A 220 10.20 -0.12 -14.83
C ARG A 220 10.13 -1.04 -16.07
N VAL A 221 10.09 -2.35 -15.82
CA VAL A 221 9.98 -3.39 -16.88
C VAL A 221 8.93 -4.45 -16.56
N GLY A 222 8.44 -5.13 -17.60
CA GLY A 222 7.34 -6.10 -17.52
C GLY A 222 7.57 -7.30 -16.59
N ALA A 223 8.83 -7.70 -16.36
CA ALA A 223 9.20 -8.75 -15.40
C ALA A 223 8.65 -8.49 -13.99
N PHE A 224 8.46 -7.22 -13.63
CA PHE A 224 7.85 -6.81 -12.37
C PHE A 224 6.43 -7.36 -12.21
N TYR A 225 5.57 -7.20 -13.21
CA TYR A 225 4.16 -7.59 -13.11
C TYR A 225 3.98 -9.10 -13.09
N HIS A 226 4.83 -9.85 -13.83
CA HIS A 226 4.84 -11.31 -13.77
C HIS A 226 5.07 -11.80 -12.34
N ARG A 227 6.16 -11.35 -11.71
CA ARG A 227 6.51 -11.77 -10.35
C ARG A 227 5.52 -11.24 -9.31
N ARG A 228 5.13 -9.97 -9.42
CA ARG A 228 4.24 -9.33 -8.44
C ARG A 228 2.84 -9.96 -8.44
N MET A 229 2.29 -10.31 -9.60
CA MET A 229 0.97 -10.96 -9.67
C MET A 229 0.99 -12.36 -9.10
N VAL A 230 2.07 -13.13 -9.27
CA VAL A 230 2.20 -14.43 -8.59
C VAL A 230 2.08 -14.26 -7.08
N HIS A 231 2.86 -13.36 -6.47
CA HIS A 231 2.85 -13.20 -5.01
C HIS A 231 1.62 -12.49 -4.45
N GLU A 232 1.05 -11.51 -5.16
CA GLU A 232 -0.22 -10.89 -4.76
C GLU A 232 -1.34 -11.93 -4.73
N THR A 233 -1.45 -12.75 -5.78
CA THR A 233 -2.49 -13.77 -5.85
C THR A 233 -2.24 -14.87 -4.83
N THR A 234 -1.00 -15.34 -4.68
CA THR A 234 -0.65 -16.42 -3.76
C THR A 234 -0.98 -16.04 -2.31
N ILE A 235 -0.57 -14.85 -1.85
CA ILE A 235 -0.81 -14.46 -0.46
C ILE A 235 -2.31 -14.25 -0.18
N HIS A 236 -3.06 -13.72 -1.15
CA HIS A 236 -4.49 -13.52 -1.00
C HIS A 236 -5.31 -14.80 -1.19
N ARG A 237 -4.83 -15.79 -1.94
CA ARG A 237 -5.37 -17.15 -1.88
C ARG A 237 -5.26 -17.69 -0.45
N VAL A 238 -4.08 -17.59 0.16
CA VAL A 238 -3.86 -18.04 1.55
C VAL A 238 -4.78 -17.31 2.51
N ASP A 239 -4.99 -16.01 2.34
CA ASP A 239 -5.92 -15.22 3.16
C ASP A 239 -7.37 -15.74 3.03
N ALA A 240 -7.83 -16.02 1.80
CA ALA A 240 -9.17 -16.57 1.53
C ALA A 240 -9.35 -17.99 2.09
N GLU A 241 -8.36 -18.87 1.90
CA GLU A 241 -8.40 -20.24 2.41
C GLU A 241 -8.33 -20.29 3.94
N SER A 242 -7.56 -19.39 4.56
CA SER A 242 -7.49 -19.26 6.02
C SER A 242 -8.84 -18.89 6.63
N ALA A 243 -9.63 -18.06 5.96
CA ALA A 243 -10.99 -17.73 6.39
C ALA A 243 -11.94 -18.96 6.38
N THR A 244 -11.60 -20.00 5.62
CA THR A 244 -12.30 -21.30 5.62
C THR A 244 -11.69 -22.34 6.57
N GLY A 245 -10.66 -21.96 7.35
CA GLY A 245 -10.00 -22.82 8.33
C GLY A 245 -8.91 -23.76 7.77
N THR A 246 -8.70 -23.77 6.45
CA THR A 246 -7.74 -24.67 5.79
C THR A 246 -6.91 -23.93 4.76
N ALA A 247 -5.87 -23.22 5.21
CA ALA A 247 -4.85 -22.66 4.31
C ALA A 247 -4.00 -23.78 3.70
N GLY A 248 -3.94 -23.83 2.37
CA GLY A 248 -3.05 -24.68 1.62
C GLY A 248 -1.61 -24.18 1.67
N ILE A 249 -0.66 -25.12 1.58
CA ILE A 249 0.79 -24.87 1.59
C ILE A 249 1.18 -24.13 0.31
N VAL A 250 2.09 -23.16 0.43
CA VAL A 250 2.72 -22.49 -0.72
C VAL A 250 3.87 -23.37 -1.20
N ASP A 251 3.96 -23.57 -2.52
CA ASP A 251 5.07 -24.32 -3.12
C ASP A 251 6.43 -23.73 -2.71
N VAL A 252 7.41 -24.59 -2.43
CA VAL A 252 8.71 -24.21 -1.86
C VAL A 252 9.46 -23.19 -2.74
N ASP A 253 9.42 -23.35 -4.06
CA ASP A 253 10.11 -22.46 -4.98
C ASP A 253 9.38 -21.12 -5.11
N VAL A 254 8.04 -21.14 -5.10
CA VAL A 254 7.22 -19.92 -5.06
C VAL A 254 7.42 -19.15 -3.76
N ALA A 255 7.51 -19.85 -2.63
CA ALA A 255 7.74 -19.23 -1.33
C ALA A 255 9.15 -18.64 -1.22
N ALA A 256 10.18 -19.37 -1.68
CA ALA A 256 11.56 -18.86 -1.72
C ALA A 256 11.69 -17.62 -2.63
N ASP A 257 11.06 -17.63 -3.82
CA ASP A 257 11.02 -16.43 -4.67
C ASP A 257 10.23 -15.29 -4.01
N GLY A 258 9.17 -15.60 -3.27
CA GLY A 258 8.36 -14.64 -2.54
C GLY A 258 9.10 -13.96 -1.38
N ILE A 259 10.02 -14.66 -0.73
CA ILE A 259 10.93 -14.08 0.26
C ILE A 259 11.87 -13.08 -0.43
N ASP A 260 12.42 -13.41 -1.60
CA ASP A 260 13.23 -12.46 -2.35
C ASP A 260 12.38 -11.26 -2.84
N GLU A 261 11.16 -11.48 -3.33
CA GLU A 261 10.29 -10.42 -3.81
C GLU A 261 9.92 -9.45 -2.70
N ILE A 262 9.53 -9.94 -1.52
CA ILE A 262 9.17 -9.06 -0.42
C ILE A 262 10.40 -8.26 0.04
N ILE A 263 11.60 -8.84 0.03
CA ILE A 263 12.84 -8.12 0.38
C ILE A 263 13.21 -7.07 -0.68
N GLU A 264 12.99 -7.36 -1.97
CA GLU A 264 13.40 -6.49 -3.08
C GLU A 264 12.39 -5.40 -3.43
N VAL A 265 11.11 -5.69 -3.22
CA VAL A 265 9.99 -4.82 -3.56
C VAL A 265 9.30 -4.40 -2.29
N GLY A 266 8.69 -5.35 -1.58
CA GLY A 266 7.83 -5.12 -0.42
C GLY A 266 8.51 -4.41 0.77
N MET A 267 9.83 -4.47 0.90
CA MET A 267 10.57 -3.79 1.97
C MET A 267 11.30 -2.54 1.46
N ARG A 268 11.34 -2.30 0.15
CA ARG A 268 12.09 -1.17 -0.44
C ARG A 268 11.18 -0.10 -1.04
N TYR A 269 10.02 -0.47 -1.55
CA TYR A 269 9.18 0.41 -2.34
C TYR A 269 7.69 0.27 -1.99
N ARG A 270 6.97 1.37 -2.16
CA ARG A 270 5.50 1.44 -2.19
C ARG A 270 5.11 2.22 -3.45
N MET A 271 3.83 2.18 -3.84
CA MET A 271 3.33 3.05 -4.91
C MET A 271 3.61 4.54 -4.67
N ARG A 272 3.75 4.95 -3.42
CA ARG A 272 4.02 6.35 -3.01
C ARG A 272 5.50 6.71 -2.95
N GLY A 273 6.41 5.77 -3.19
CA GLY A 273 7.85 6.00 -3.13
C GLY A 273 8.61 4.97 -2.28
N PRO A 274 9.91 5.21 -2.04
CA PRO A 274 10.76 4.30 -1.29
C PRO A 274 10.35 4.21 0.19
N VAL A 275 10.57 3.04 0.78
CA VAL A 275 10.55 2.84 2.23
C VAL A 275 11.90 3.31 2.78
N THR A 276 11.88 4.13 3.84
CA THR A 276 13.09 4.72 4.43
C THR A 276 13.26 4.43 5.92
N ASP A 277 12.25 3.84 6.56
CA ASP A 277 12.24 3.56 8.00
C ASP A 277 12.45 2.05 8.21
N HIS A 278 13.70 1.62 8.05
CA HIS A 278 14.12 0.23 8.26
C HIS A 278 14.63 0.01 9.68
N PRO A 279 14.36 -1.16 10.30
CA PRO A 279 14.87 -1.49 11.62
C PRO A 279 16.39 -1.41 11.69
N ALA A 280 16.91 -0.93 12.83
CA ALA A 280 18.34 -0.95 13.10
C ALA A 280 18.86 -2.37 13.39
N ALA A 281 18.03 -3.21 14.01
CA ALA A 281 18.35 -4.60 14.30
C ALA A 281 18.44 -5.43 13.02
N SER A 282 19.35 -6.40 13.01
CA SER A 282 19.55 -7.36 11.94
C SER A 282 18.67 -8.59 12.09
N LEU A 283 18.26 -9.17 10.96
CA LEU A 283 17.43 -10.38 10.88
C LEU A 283 18.10 -11.37 9.93
N LEU A 284 18.24 -12.62 10.35
CA LEU A 284 18.63 -13.74 9.50
C LEU A 284 17.44 -14.67 9.33
N LEU A 285 17.06 -14.93 8.08
CA LEU A 285 16.09 -15.94 7.69
C LEU A 285 16.85 -17.17 7.20
N GLU A 286 16.52 -18.36 7.70
CA GLU A 286 17.12 -19.62 7.25
C GLU A 286 16.02 -20.64 6.90
N GLN A 287 15.96 -20.96 5.61
CA GLN A 287 15.11 -21.99 5.07
C GLN A 287 15.60 -23.38 5.53
N THR A 288 14.68 -24.24 5.95
CA THR A 288 15.01 -25.61 6.41
C THR A 288 14.74 -26.69 5.37
N ASP A 289 13.89 -26.41 4.37
CA ASP A 289 13.53 -27.28 3.25
C ASP A 289 14.23 -26.89 1.93
N GLY A 290 15.31 -26.10 2.03
CA GLY A 290 16.10 -25.64 0.90
C GLY A 290 17.27 -24.77 1.33
N PRO A 291 18.08 -24.25 0.39
CA PRO A 291 19.32 -23.54 0.70
C PRO A 291 19.12 -22.05 1.03
N GLY A 292 17.88 -21.54 1.04
CA GLY A 292 17.56 -20.13 1.19
C GLY A 292 18.06 -19.54 2.50
N ARG A 293 18.90 -18.51 2.39
CA ARG A 293 19.38 -17.73 3.54
C ARG A 293 19.42 -16.26 3.19
N TRP A 294 18.81 -15.42 4.02
CA TRP A 294 18.73 -13.97 3.82
C TRP A 294 19.03 -13.24 5.12
N ARG A 295 20.09 -12.44 5.13
CA ARG A 295 20.37 -11.52 6.23
C ARG A 295 19.99 -10.09 5.83
N LEU A 296 19.05 -9.52 6.57
CA LEU A 296 18.65 -8.11 6.50
C LEU A 296 19.36 -7.32 7.58
N SER A 297 19.86 -6.15 7.22
CA SER A 297 20.47 -5.20 8.16
C SER A 297 20.35 -3.79 7.61
N THR A 298 20.50 -2.79 8.46
CA THR A 298 20.47 -1.39 8.04
C THR A 298 21.82 -0.75 8.32
N VAL A 299 22.43 -0.13 7.30
CA VAL A 299 23.70 0.60 7.41
C VAL A 299 23.47 1.99 6.85
N ASP A 300 23.76 3.03 7.64
CA ASP A 300 23.53 4.45 7.29
C ASP A 300 22.10 4.74 6.80
N GLY A 301 21.11 4.09 7.42
CA GLY A 301 19.69 4.21 7.04
C GLY A 301 19.31 3.48 5.74
N ILE A 302 20.20 2.65 5.19
CA ILE A 302 19.98 1.90 3.95
C ILE A 302 19.93 0.40 4.25
N MET A 303 18.83 -0.24 3.86
CA MET A 303 18.69 -1.69 3.95
C MET A 303 19.69 -2.43 3.05
N GLN A 304 20.53 -3.22 3.68
CA GLN A 304 21.47 -4.18 3.10
C GLN A 304 20.88 -5.60 3.17
N VAL A 305 21.20 -6.40 2.15
CA VAL A 305 20.77 -7.80 2.06
C VAL A 305 21.97 -8.64 1.68
N ALA A 306 22.29 -9.63 2.52
CA ALA A 306 23.27 -10.66 2.21
C ALA A 306 22.57 -12.02 2.07
N ARG A 307 23.06 -12.89 1.19
CA ARG A 307 22.39 -14.15 0.83
C ARG A 307 23.33 -15.34 0.86
N GLY A 308 22.76 -16.53 1.04
CA GLY A 308 23.51 -17.79 1.02
C GLY A 308 24.63 -17.80 2.06
N ARG A 309 25.87 -18.05 1.62
CA ARG A 309 27.05 -18.03 2.52
C ARG A 309 27.38 -16.64 3.05
N ASP A 310 27.14 -15.60 2.26
CA ASP A 310 27.45 -14.21 2.65
C ASP A 310 26.51 -13.69 3.75
N ALA A 311 25.38 -14.37 3.97
CA ALA A 311 24.46 -14.05 5.07
C ALA A 311 25.13 -14.19 6.45
N GLY A 312 26.16 -15.04 6.58
CA GLY A 312 26.78 -15.37 7.87
C GLY A 312 25.79 -16.05 8.83
N ASP A 313 26.19 -16.23 10.09
CA ASP A 313 25.43 -17.05 11.07
C ASP A 313 24.93 -16.23 12.27
N ARG A 314 25.10 -14.90 12.24
CA ARG A 314 24.75 -14.00 13.34
C ARG A 314 23.87 -12.84 12.87
N ALA A 315 22.80 -12.64 13.61
CA ALA A 315 21.90 -11.50 13.54
C ALA A 315 21.26 -11.31 14.92
N ASP A 316 20.62 -10.17 15.15
CA ASP A 316 19.90 -9.91 16.41
C ASP A 316 18.70 -10.86 16.58
N ALA A 317 18.07 -11.27 15.47
CA ALA A 317 17.15 -12.38 15.40
C ALA A 317 17.48 -13.35 14.26
N VAL A 318 17.36 -14.64 14.52
CA VAL A 318 17.41 -15.72 13.52
C VAL A 318 16.06 -16.41 13.48
N VAL A 319 15.42 -16.43 12.32
CA VAL A 319 14.13 -17.08 12.09
C VAL A 319 14.34 -18.24 11.14
N ARG A 320 14.00 -19.45 11.62
CA ARG A 320 14.20 -20.71 10.89
C ARG A 320 12.86 -21.39 10.64
N GLY A 321 12.70 -21.95 9.46
CA GLY A 321 11.53 -22.76 9.10
C GLY A 321 11.50 -23.11 7.62
N PRO A 322 10.49 -23.86 7.17
CA PRO A 322 10.29 -24.12 5.74
C PRO A 322 9.98 -22.81 5.00
N ALA A 323 10.18 -22.80 3.68
CA ALA A 323 10.06 -21.58 2.88
C ALA A 323 8.68 -20.94 2.97
N ASP A 324 7.62 -21.74 2.97
CA ASP A 324 6.23 -21.28 3.06
C ASP A 324 5.97 -20.56 4.39
N GLU A 325 6.40 -21.12 5.51
CA GLU A 325 6.26 -20.53 6.83
C GLU A 325 7.07 -19.23 6.96
N LEU A 326 8.29 -19.18 6.41
CA LEU A 326 9.10 -17.95 6.36
C LEU A 326 8.42 -16.87 5.52
N TYR A 327 7.92 -17.24 4.34
CA TYR A 327 7.21 -16.36 3.42
C TYR A 327 5.94 -15.79 4.07
N LEU A 328 5.07 -16.64 4.61
CA LEU A 328 3.85 -16.24 5.31
C LEU A 328 4.16 -15.40 6.54
N GLY A 329 5.18 -15.79 7.31
CA GLY A 329 5.67 -15.06 8.46
C GLY A 329 6.10 -13.64 8.10
N LEU A 330 6.84 -13.44 6.99
CA LEU A 330 7.24 -12.11 6.53
C LEU A 330 6.05 -11.25 6.14
N TRP A 331 5.00 -11.84 5.57
CA TRP A 331 3.73 -11.18 5.30
C TRP A 331 2.86 -10.98 6.55
N GLY A 332 3.33 -11.36 7.74
CA GLY A 332 2.60 -11.21 8.99
C GLY A 332 1.40 -12.16 9.12
N ARG A 333 1.35 -13.24 8.34
CA ARG A 333 0.32 -14.28 8.46
C ARG A 333 0.68 -15.24 9.60
N PRO A 334 -0.32 -15.90 10.22
CA PRO A 334 -0.08 -16.93 11.22
C PRO A 334 0.82 -18.04 10.66
N THR A 335 1.72 -18.53 11.51
CA THR A 335 2.71 -19.58 11.19
C THR A 335 2.63 -20.68 12.25
N ARG A 336 2.97 -21.91 11.87
CA ARG A 336 2.90 -23.10 12.73
C ARG A 336 4.27 -23.62 13.13
N ALA A 337 5.31 -23.35 12.34
CA ALA A 337 6.60 -24.04 12.46
C ALA A 337 7.83 -23.11 12.42
N LEU A 338 7.66 -21.81 12.69
CA LEU A 338 8.79 -20.88 12.78
C LEU A 338 9.48 -20.94 14.15
N SER A 339 10.80 -21.19 14.12
CA SER A 339 11.68 -21.02 15.28
C SER A 339 12.32 -19.64 15.23
N VAL A 340 12.06 -18.81 16.25
CA VAL A 340 12.69 -17.49 16.42
C VAL A 340 13.72 -17.57 17.55
N ILE A 341 14.98 -17.27 17.24
CA ILE A 341 16.11 -17.28 18.17
C ILE A 341 16.68 -15.86 18.26
N GLY A 342 16.91 -15.37 19.49
CA GLY A 342 17.39 -13.99 19.72
C GLY A 342 16.24 -13.03 20.05
N ASP A 343 16.32 -11.79 19.58
CA ASP A 343 15.34 -10.74 19.90
C ASP A 343 14.08 -10.82 19.02
N GLU A 344 12.99 -11.35 19.55
CA GLU A 344 11.68 -11.36 18.87
C GLU A 344 11.20 -9.96 18.42
N ARG A 345 11.64 -8.89 19.09
CA ARG A 345 11.28 -7.52 18.68
C ARG A 345 11.93 -7.16 17.35
N ALA A 346 13.13 -7.68 17.07
CA ALA A 346 13.78 -7.50 15.77
C ALA A 346 12.98 -8.20 14.67
N TRP A 347 12.53 -9.43 14.88
CA TRP A 347 11.62 -10.13 13.95
C TRP A 347 10.36 -9.32 13.66
N ARG A 348 9.64 -8.90 14.71
CA ARG A 348 8.40 -8.11 14.57
C ARG A 348 8.64 -6.76 13.90
N ALA A 349 9.79 -6.12 14.15
CA ALA A 349 10.14 -4.86 13.51
C ALA A 349 10.30 -5.02 12.00
N TRP A 350 10.96 -6.10 11.54
CA TRP A 350 11.08 -6.41 10.12
C TRP A 350 9.75 -6.81 9.48
N GLN A 351 8.91 -7.60 10.16
CA GLN A 351 7.54 -7.86 9.70
C GLN A 351 6.73 -6.57 9.51
N ALA A 352 6.92 -5.56 10.38
CA ALA A 352 6.21 -4.28 10.25
C ALA A 352 6.66 -3.42 9.06
N VAL A 353 7.83 -3.71 8.48
CA VAL A 353 8.30 -3.11 7.20
C VAL A 353 7.57 -3.72 6.02
N ALA A 354 7.18 -4.98 6.14
CA ALA A 354 6.43 -5.68 5.13
C ALA A 354 5.10 -4.97 4.83
N PRO A 355 4.50 -5.27 3.68
CA PRO A 355 3.52 -4.39 3.10
C PRO A 355 2.10 -4.45 3.63
#